data_AF-A0A944HIF3-F1
#
_entry.id   AF-A0A944HIF3-F1
#
_cell.length_a   1.000
_cell.length_b   1.000
_cell.length_c   1.000
_cell.angle_alpha   90.00
_cell.angle_beta   90.00
_cell.angle_gamma   90.00
#
_symmetry.space_group_name_H-M   'P 1'
#
loop_
_entity.id
_entity.type
_entity.pdbx_description
1 polymer ?
#
loop_
_entity_poly.entity_id
_entity_poly.type
_entity_poly.pdbx_seq_one_letter_code
_entity_poly.pdbx_strand_id
1 'polypeptide(L)'
;MSDISSLQALLPPAWSVPVDWETVETWLGVRLPADYKTLASHGPLDIGEFVWLHVPCVQEDRFDYGSWLRATHRSCRIVAKAVPSHEPPVFWPDPGGLLALGETRSTSRLFWDTSVSADPDEWPVVVFDTDAVYQAASPWHSYGMPLAPTLAALLREGLPLPGGGTLGPLPAVAARTAYLTDAQPWTPPPTPRADPEADARRRAALTEGSGLDALRTLLPPPPEPYLGDADWEWVYEQLGTRLPAEYVTLMETYGGGELLHWLRLSPPLDTGRYGLVGEQWYRDAYRELRADFPEYQPLPVWPEKGGFLPFASTIDGDQICWLTEGEDPDAWPLIVIPRHADQGGPLPMGLTGTLLEWLRGRFRWEGFPGYDADDDPLDFIGFDPYSPDSAETQEG
;
A
#
# COMPACT_ATOMS: atom_id res chain seq x y z
N MET A 1 -16.05 -26.88 -31.04
CA MET A 1 -14.68 -27.08 -30.54
C MET A 1 -14.56 -26.20 -29.31
N SER A 2 -14.12 -26.73 -28.17
CA SER A 2 -14.07 -25.96 -26.92
C SER A 2 -13.23 -24.69 -27.14
N ASP A 3 -13.69 -23.52 -26.64
CA ASP A 3 -13.02 -22.24 -26.86
C ASP A 3 -11.56 -22.24 -26.35
N ILE A 4 -11.26 -23.06 -25.34
CA ILE A 4 -9.89 -23.27 -24.85
C ILE A 4 -8.94 -23.85 -25.91
N SER A 5 -9.41 -24.72 -26.81
CA SER A 5 -8.56 -25.31 -27.85
C SER A 5 -8.09 -24.26 -28.88
N SER A 6 -8.90 -23.21 -29.08
CA SER A 6 -8.51 -22.09 -29.96
C SER A 6 -7.44 -21.23 -29.28
N LEU A 7 -7.55 -21.01 -27.97
CA LEU A 7 -6.55 -20.27 -27.19
C LEU A 7 -5.23 -21.03 -27.09
N GLN A 8 -5.27 -22.35 -26.88
CA GLN A 8 -4.07 -23.19 -26.80
C GLN A 8 -3.17 -23.09 -28.03
N ALA A 9 -3.74 -22.88 -29.22
CA ALA A 9 -2.96 -22.70 -30.44
C ALA A 9 -2.16 -21.39 -30.47
N LEU A 10 -2.51 -20.41 -29.62
CA LEU A 10 -1.85 -19.11 -29.52
C LEU A 10 -0.74 -19.08 -28.46
N LEU A 11 -0.73 -20.04 -27.54
CA LEU A 11 0.11 -19.98 -26.35
C LEU A 11 1.60 -20.17 -26.69
N PRO A 12 2.51 -19.42 -26.02
CA PRO A 12 3.94 -19.65 -26.14
C PRO A 12 4.31 -21.04 -25.57
N PRO A 13 5.55 -21.52 -25.69
CA PRO A 13 5.98 -22.75 -25.02
C PRO A 13 5.71 -22.71 -23.51
N ALA A 14 5.47 -23.89 -22.92
CA ALA A 14 5.25 -24.04 -21.48
C ALA A 14 6.34 -23.34 -20.66
N TRP A 15 5.93 -22.78 -19.54
CA TRP A 15 6.81 -22.06 -18.64
C TRP A 15 7.65 -23.03 -17.83
N SER A 16 8.93 -22.71 -17.65
CA SER A 16 9.87 -23.56 -16.91
C SER A 16 9.72 -23.43 -15.40
N VAL A 17 8.96 -22.44 -14.94
CA VAL A 17 8.75 -22.13 -13.53
C VAL A 17 7.37 -22.69 -13.15
N PRO A 18 7.31 -23.81 -12.43
CA PRO A 18 6.03 -24.43 -12.11
C PRO A 18 5.29 -23.64 -11.03
N VAL A 19 3.97 -23.63 -11.13
CA VAL A 19 3.08 -23.18 -10.06
C VAL A 19 2.71 -24.39 -9.19
N ASP A 20 2.92 -24.28 -7.88
CA ASP A 20 2.41 -25.25 -6.92
C ASP A 20 0.93 -24.95 -6.63
N TRP A 21 0.04 -25.57 -7.41
CA TRP A 21 -1.40 -25.34 -7.29
C TRP A 21 -1.98 -25.80 -5.96
N GLU A 22 -1.44 -26.85 -5.33
CA GLU A 22 -1.94 -27.31 -4.04
C GLU A 22 -1.69 -26.25 -2.97
N THR A 23 -0.48 -25.70 -2.95
CA THR A 23 -0.10 -24.61 -2.05
C THR A 23 -0.90 -23.33 -2.32
N VAL A 24 -1.10 -22.95 -3.59
CA VAL A 24 -1.90 -21.78 -3.98
C VAL A 24 -3.38 -21.92 -3.57
N GLU A 25 -4.02 -23.03 -3.92
CA GLU A 25 -5.44 -23.28 -3.62
C GLU A 25 -5.67 -23.43 -2.11
N THR A 26 -4.71 -23.99 -1.37
CA THR A 26 -4.74 -24.04 0.09
C THR A 26 -4.66 -22.65 0.71
N TRP A 27 -3.77 -21.79 0.21
CA TRP A 27 -3.64 -20.42 0.69
C TRP A 27 -4.86 -19.55 0.36
N LEU A 28 -5.40 -19.68 -0.86
CA LEU A 28 -6.63 -19.01 -1.25
C LEU A 28 -7.85 -19.56 -0.49
N GLY A 29 -7.83 -20.81 -0.05
CA GLY A 29 -8.99 -21.48 0.53
C GLY A 29 -10.04 -21.90 -0.50
N VAL A 30 -9.72 -21.84 -1.80
CA VAL A 30 -10.62 -22.21 -2.89
C VAL A 30 -9.83 -22.78 -4.07
N ARG A 31 -10.45 -23.70 -4.82
CA ARG A 31 -9.90 -24.22 -6.07
C ARG A 31 -10.06 -23.20 -7.19
N LEU A 32 -9.14 -23.22 -8.15
CA LEU A 32 -9.15 -22.35 -9.32
C LEU A 32 -9.62 -23.09 -10.58
N PRO A 33 -10.17 -22.36 -11.58
CA PRO A 33 -10.62 -22.95 -12.84
C PRO A 33 -9.51 -23.72 -13.58
N ALA A 34 -9.87 -24.82 -14.23
CA ALA A 34 -8.94 -25.68 -14.96
C ALA A 34 -8.39 -25.01 -16.23
N ASP A 35 -9.19 -24.16 -16.89
CA ASP A 35 -8.75 -23.40 -18.05
C ASP A 35 -7.69 -22.35 -17.67
N TYR A 36 -7.86 -21.68 -16.53
CA TYR A 36 -6.88 -20.79 -15.95
C TYR A 36 -5.57 -21.50 -15.63
N LYS A 37 -5.63 -22.64 -14.94
CA LYS A 37 -4.42 -23.43 -14.63
C LYS A 37 -3.69 -23.89 -15.90
N THR A 38 -4.44 -24.20 -16.95
CA THR A 38 -3.89 -24.51 -18.28
C THR A 38 -3.15 -23.30 -18.86
N LEU A 39 -3.78 -22.12 -18.89
CA LEU A 39 -3.15 -20.89 -19.39
C LEU A 39 -1.92 -20.50 -18.55
N ALA A 40 -2.04 -20.56 -17.24
CA ALA A 40 -0.98 -20.20 -16.29
C ALA A 40 0.25 -21.13 -16.37
N SER A 41 0.11 -22.35 -16.88
CA SER A 41 1.25 -23.23 -17.18
C SER A 41 2.21 -22.67 -18.24
N HIS A 42 1.81 -21.61 -18.94
CA HIS A 42 2.63 -20.87 -19.90
C HIS A 42 3.22 -19.56 -19.33
N GLY A 43 2.99 -19.31 -18.04
CA GLY A 43 3.50 -18.16 -17.29
C GLY A 43 2.55 -16.98 -17.27
N PRO A 44 2.98 -15.81 -16.77
CA PRO A 44 2.21 -14.58 -16.89
C PRO A 44 2.09 -14.19 -18.37
N LEU A 45 0.86 -14.00 -18.84
CA LEU A 45 0.56 -13.85 -20.27
C LEU A 45 -0.04 -12.48 -20.58
N ASP A 46 0.43 -11.88 -21.67
CA ASP A 46 -0.31 -10.85 -22.39
C ASP A 46 -1.16 -11.53 -23.47
N ILE A 47 -2.48 -11.48 -23.31
CA ILE A 47 -3.47 -11.91 -24.30
C ILE A 47 -3.86 -10.71 -25.15
N GLY A 48 -3.68 -10.84 -26.46
CA GLY A 48 -3.93 -9.80 -27.44
C GLY A 48 -3.18 -8.49 -27.16
N GLU A 49 -1.96 -8.60 -26.63
CA GLU A 49 -1.07 -7.48 -26.26
C GLU A 49 -1.62 -6.55 -25.17
N PHE A 50 -2.84 -6.79 -24.68
CA PHE A 50 -3.59 -5.81 -23.90
C PHE A 50 -4.17 -6.35 -22.59
N VAL A 51 -4.50 -7.64 -22.50
CA VAL A 51 -4.97 -8.26 -21.26
C VAL A 51 -3.82 -8.98 -20.61
N TRP A 52 -3.40 -8.52 -19.43
CA TRP A 52 -2.41 -9.21 -18.62
C TRP A 52 -3.11 -10.20 -17.70
N LEU A 53 -2.96 -11.49 -17.99
CA LEU A 53 -3.40 -12.57 -17.12
C LEU A 53 -2.32 -12.82 -16.06
N HIS A 54 -2.65 -12.53 -14.80
CA HIS A 54 -1.73 -12.74 -13.69
C HIS A 54 -1.69 -14.22 -13.31
N VAL A 55 -0.51 -14.67 -12.93
CA VAL A 55 -0.26 -16.04 -12.45
C VAL A 55 0.44 -15.99 -11.10
N PRO A 56 0.34 -17.05 -10.26
CA PRO A 56 1.06 -17.13 -9.00
C PRO A 56 2.57 -17.21 -9.23
N CYS A 57 3.20 -16.04 -9.32
CA CYS A 57 4.63 -15.85 -9.51
C CYS A 57 5.13 -14.66 -8.68
N VAL A 58 6.45 -14.58 -8.52
CA VAL A 58 7.11 -13.44 -7.86
C VAL A 58 8.28 -12.96 -8.71
N GLN A 59 8.48 -11.66 -8.78
CA GLN A 59 9.72 -11.05 -9.22
C GLN A 59 10.04 -9.92 -8.25
N GLU A 60 11.21 -10.01 -7.61
CA GLU A 60 11.69 -9.05 -6.61
C GLU A 60 11.56 -7.60 -7.11
N ASP A 61 11.11 -6.72 -6.22
CA ASP A 61 10.83 -5.30 -6.46
C ASP A 61 9.83 -4.97 -7.59
N ARG A 62 9.15 -5.96 -8.15
CA ARG A 62 8.23 -5.76 -9.28
C ARG A 62 6.85 -6.33 -9.07
N PHE A 63 6.75 -7.57 -8.61
CA PHE A 63 5.48 -8.26 -8.52
C PHE A 63 5.51 -9.38 -7.48
N ASP A 64 4.53 -9.37 -6.59
CA ASP A 64 4.17 -10.52 -5.76
C ASP A 64 2.67 -10.79 -5.95
N TYR A 65 2.32 -12.03 -6.30
CA TYR A 65 0.93 -12.40 -6.58
C TYR A 65 -0.01 -12.14 -5.40
N GLY A 66 0.42 -12.42 -4.17
CA GLY A 66 -0.41 -12.22 -2.97
C GLY A 66 -0.64 -10.74 -2.68
N SER A 67 0.42 -9.93 -2.79
CA SER A 67 0.33 -8.47 -2.63
C SER A 67 -0.52 -7.84 -3.72
N TRP A 68 -0.36 -8.24 -4.98
CA TRP A 68 -1.19 -7.78 -6.10
C TRP A 68 -2.67 -8.12 -5.89
N LEU A 69 -2.98 -9.36 -5.48
CA LEU A 69 -4.36 -9.79 -5.26
C LEU A 69 -5.04 -8.93 -4.18
N ARG A 70 -4.40 -8.77 -3.02
CA ARG A 70 -4.92 -7.94 -1.91
C ARG A 70 -5.07 -6.48 -2.31
N ALA A 71 -4.05 -5.91 -2.97
CA ALA A 71 -4.08 -4.51 -3.41
C ALA A 71 -5.18 -4.26 -4.44
N THR A 72 -5.37 -5.18 -5.39
CA THR A 72 -6.41 -5.11 -6.42
C THR A 72 -7.81 -5.16 -5.81
N HIS A 73 -8.06 -6.11 -4.90
CA HIS A 73 -9.32 -6.21 -4.16
C HIS A 73 -9.64 -4.93 -3.40
N ARG A 74 -8.69 -4.46 -2.59
CA ARG A 74 -8.83 -3.24 -1.79
C ARG A 74 -9.06 -2.01 -2.67
N SER A 75 -8.26 -1.83 -3.72
CA SER A 75 -8.37 -0.68 -4.63
C SER A 75 -9.72 -0.64 -5.32
N CYS A 76 -10.19 -1.76 -5.89
CA CYS A 76 -11.51 -1.82 -6.53
C CYS A 76 -12.65 -1.54 -5.55
N ARG A 77 -12.57 -2.09 -4.32
CA ARG A 77 -13.55 -1.83 -3.27
C ARG A 77 -13.65 -0.33 -2.95
N ILE A 78 -12.51 0.33 -2.72
CA ILE A 78 -12.44 1.77 -2.41
C ILE A 78 -12.95 2.60 -3.58
N VAL A 79 -12.45 2.33 -4.79
CA VAL A 79 -12.81 3.12 -5.98
C VAL A 79 -14.29 2.96 -6.32
N ALA A 80 -14.87 1.76 -6.15
CA ALA A 80 -16.29 1.52 -6.37
C ALA A 80 -17.18 2.33 -5.41
N LYS A 81 -16.74 2.60 -4.17
CA LYS A 81 -17.48 3.42 -3.19
C LYS A 81 -17.65 4.88 -3.63
N ALA A 82 -16.86 5.36 -4.60
CA ALA A 82 -17.04 6.68 -5.18
C ALA A 82 -18.34 6.83 -6.01
N VAL A 83 -19.04 5.72 -6.31
CA VAL A 83 -20.35 5.71 -7.00
C VAL A 83 -21.46 5.44 -5.97
N PRO A 84 -22.15 6.46 -5.42
CA PRO A 84 -22.99 6.31 -4.22
C PRO A 84 -24.22 5.40 -4.38
N SER A 85 -24.64 5.12 -5.62
CA SER A 85 -25.83 4.33 -5.94
C SER A 85 -25.57 2.82 -6.03
N HIS A 86 -24.31 2.38 -5.88
CA HIS A 86 -23.94 0.98 -6.03
C HIS A 86 -23.14 0.52 -4.81
N GLU A 87 -23.68 -0.46 -4.10
CA GLU A 87 -22.90 -1.16 -3.08
C GLU A 87 -21.81 -1.98 -3.79
N PRO A 88 -20.52 -1.82 -3.42
CA PRO A 88 -19.46 -2.60 -4.04
C PRO A 88 -19.71 -4.10 -3.79
N PRO A 89 -19.35 -4.97 -4.75
CA PRO A 89 -19.43 -6.40 -4.52
C PRO A 89 -18.50 -6.80 -3.37
N VAL A 90 -18.83 -7.94 -2.77
CA VAL A 90 -17.94 -8.61 -1.82
C VAL A 90 -16.71 -9.12 -2.57
N PHE A 91 -15.55 -9.16 -1.91
CA PHE A 91 -14.30 -9.69 -2.47
C PHE A 91 -13.87 -10.93 -1.69
N TRP A 92 -13.27 -11.89 -2.39
CA TRP A 92 -12.71 -13.08 -1.74
C TRP A 92 -11.60 -12.66 -0.75
N PRO A 93 -11.50 -13.21 0.48
CA PRO A 93 -12.01 -14.51 0.96
C PRO A 93 -13.42 -14.53 1.53
N ASP A 94 -14.14 -13.41 1.53
CA ASP A 94 -15.52 -13.42 2.00
C ASP A 94 -16.39 -14.30 1.09
N PRO A 95 -17.32 -15.10 1.66
CA PRO A 95 -18.10 -16.06 0.87
C PRO A 95 -18.84 -15.42 -0.31
N GLY A 96 -18.61 -15.95 -1.52
CA GLY A 96 -19.21 -15.44 -2.75
C GLY A 96 -18.55 -14.16 -3.29
N GLY A 97 -17.38 -13.78 -2.77
CA GLY A 97 -16.68 -12.59 -3.22
C GLY A 97 -15.97 -12.74 -4.57
N LEU A 98 -15.73 -11.62 -5.24
CA LEU A 98 -14.97 -11.57 -6.48
C LEU A 98 -13.49 -11.91 -6.25
N LEU A 99 -12.92 -12.75 -7.10
CA LEU A 99 -11.51 -13.15 -7.06
C LEU A 99 -10.76 -12.60 -8.28
N ALA A 100 -9.73 -11.79 -8.09
CA ALA A 100 -9.04 -11.13 -9.21
C ALA A 100 -8.21 -12.15 -10.00
N LEU A 101 -8.14 -11.98 -11.32
CA LEU A 101 -7.41 -12.87 -12.22
C LEU A 101 -6.49 -12.15 -13.21
N GLY A 102 -6.73 -10.86 -13.46
CA GLY A 102 -6.05 -10.13 -14.53
C GLY A 102 -6.36 -8.66 -14.52
N GLU A 103 -5.64 -7.92 -15.34
CA GLU A 103 -5.91 -6.52 -15.64
C GLU A 103 -5.66 -6.23 -17.12
N THR A 104 -6.18 -5.12 -17.60
CA THR A 104 -5.84 -4.62 -18.93
C THR A 104 -4.65 -3.67 -18.84
N ARG A 105 -4.03 -3.32 -19.98
CA ARG A 105 -3.08 -2.20 -20.06
C ARG A 105 -3.75 -0.82 -19.92
N SER A 106 -5.04 -0.79 -19.60
CA SER A 106 -5.81 0.40 -19.25
C SER A 106 -6.25 0.31 -17.79
N THR A 107 -7.44 0.82 -17.48
CA THR A 107 -7.93 0.96 -16.10
C THR A 107 -8.89 -0.17 -15.68
N SER A 108 -8.97 -1.24 -16.47
CA SER A 108 -9.93 -2.32 -16.25
C SER A 108 -9.29 -3.53 -15.58
N ARG A 109 -10.00 -4.16 -14.66
CA ARG A 109 -9.57 -5.34 -13.91
C ARG A 109 -10.55 -6.48 -14.11
N LEU A 110 -10.04 -7.71 -14.15
CA LEU A 110 -10.82 -8.91 -14.40
C LEU A 110 -10.90 -9.76 -13.13
N PHE A 111 -12.10 -10.28 -12.87
CA PHE A 111 -12.42 -11.09 -11.70
C PHE A 111 -13.23 -12.31 -12.09
N TRP A 112 -13.16 -13.37 -11.29
CA TRP A 112 -14.17 -14.42 -11.25
C TRP A 112 -15.23 -14.06 -10.22
N ASP A 113 -16.49 -14.31 -10.57
CA ASP A 113 -17.60 -14.29 -9.61
C ASP A 113 -17.78 -15.68 -8.99
N THR A 114 -17.27 -15.87 -7.78
CA THR A 114 -17.32 -17.16 -7.09
C THR A 114 -18.70 -17.43 -6.46
N SER A 115 -19.64 -16.49 -6.50
CA SER A 115 -20.97 -16.67 -5.93
C SER A 115 -21.89 -17.54 -6.78
N VAL A 116 -21.58 -17.67 -8.08
CA VAL A 116 -22.48 -18.26 -9.08
C VAL A 116 -22.51 -19.79 -9.02
N SER A 117 -21.38 -20.43 -8.70
CA SER A 117 -21.29 -21.88 -8.63
C SER A 117 -20.23 -22.34 -7.62
N ALA A 118 -20.44 -23.53 -7.05
CA ALA A 118 -19.42 -24.21 -6.26
C ALA A 118 -18.34 -24.86 -7.15
N ASP A 119 -18.60 -24.99 -8.46
CA ASP A 119 -17.63 -25.45 -9.44
C ASP A 119 -16.85 -24.24 -10.02
N PRO A 120 -15.53 -24.14 -9.80
CA PRO A 120 -14.72 -23.05 -10.35
C PRO A 120 -14.78 -22.94 -11.88
N ASP A 121 -14.98 -24.05 -12.58
CA ASP A 121 -15.04 -24.05 -14.05
C ASP A 121 -16.28 -23.34 -14.61
N GLU A 122 -17.26 -23.03 -13.76
CA GLU A 122 -18.49 -22.31 -14.11
C GLU A 122 -18.46 -20.82 -13.71
N TRP A 123 -17.40 -20.33 -13.06
CA TRP A 123 -17.34 -18.95 -12.58
C TRP A 123 -17.27 -17.96 -13.75
N PRO A 124 -18.23 -17.03 -13.87
CA PRO A 124 -18.19 -16.05 -14.93
C PRO A 124 -17.14 -14.98 -14.67
N VAL A 125 -16.58 -14.44 -15.75
CA VAL A 125 -15.68 -13.29 -15.68
C VAL A 125 -16.49 -12.01 -15.53
N VAL A 126 -16.08 -11.19 -14.57
CA VAL A 126 -16.57 -9.85 -14.29
C VAL A 126 -15.46 -8.86 -14.56
N VAL A 127 -15.78 -7.77 -15.25
CA VAL A 127 -14.88 -6.62 -15.41
C VAL A 127 -15.26 -5.52 -14.43
N PHE A 128 -14.24 -4.96 -13.79
CA PHE A 128 -14.27 -3.65 -13.17
C PHE A 128 -13.68 -2.65 -14.14
N ASP A 129 -14.41 -1.59 -14.46
CA ASP A 129 -13.97 -0.52 -15.34
C ASP A 129 -13.96 0.82 -14.59
N THR A 130 -12.76 1.37 -14.40
CA THR A 130 -12.60 2.63 -13.65
C THR A 130 -13.24 3.81 -14.38
N ASP A 131 -13.33 3.78 -15.72
CA ASP A 131 -13.88 4.90 -16.49
C ASP A 131 -15.38 5.09 -16.21
N ALA A 132 -16.09 4.00 -15.93
CA ALA A 132 -17.49 4.04 -15.48
C ALA A 132 -17.66 4.80 -14.15
N VAL A 133 -16.67 4.71 -13.25
CA VAL A 133 -16.68 5.44 -11.96
C VAL A 133 -16.66 6.93 -12.19
N TYR A 134 -15.80 7.41 -13.09
CA TYR A 134 -15.75 8.84 -13.46
C TYR A 134 -17.05 9.34 -14.13
N GLN A 135 -17.83 8.42 -14.69
CA GLN A 135 -19.14 8.69 -15.29
C GLN A 135 -20.31 8.46 -14.32
N ALA A 136 -20.04 8.16 -13.05
CA ALA A 136 -21.03 7.80 -12.04
C ALA A 136 -21.96 6.62 -12.47
N ALA A 137 -21.45 5.73 -13.31
CA ALA A 137 -22.11 4.49 -13.73
C ALA A 137 -21.61 3.30 -12.90
N SER A 138 -22.35 2.18 -12.94
CA SER A 138 -21.87 0.93 -12.33
C SER A 138 -20.56 0.51 -12.98
N PRO A 139 -19.45 0.37 -12.23
CA PRO A 139 -18.18 -0.04 -12.81
C PRO A 139 -18.08 -1.55 -13.04
N TRP A 140 -19.09 -2.31 -12.63
CA TRP A 140 -19.10 -3.77 -12.68
C TRP A 140 -19.93 -4.27 -13.85
N HIS A 141 -19.36 -5.18 -14.64
CA HIS A 141 -20.06 -5.87 -15.71
C HIS A 141 -19.69 -7.35 -15.76
N SER A 142 -20.68 -8.23 -15.58
CA SER A 142 -20.51 -9.68 -15.76
C SER A 142 -20.81 -10.07 -17.20
N TYR A 143 -19.91 -10.83 -17.83
CA TYR A 143 -20.13 -11.37 -19.17
C TYR A 143 -20.90 -12.70 -19.16
N GLY A 144 -21.16 -13.28 -17.97
CA GLY A 144 -21.87 -14.56 -17.83
C GLY A 144 -21.13 -15.76 -18.44
N MET A 145 -19.84 -15.63 -18.72
CA MET A 145 -19.00 -16.62 -19.38
C MET A 145 -17.75 -16.94 -18.55
N PRO A 146 -17.31 -18.21 -18.48
CA PRO A 146 -16.01 -18.56 -17.91
C PRO A 146 -14.82 -17.92 -18.66
N LEU A 147 -13.60 -18.11 -18.13
CA LEU A 147 -12.41 -17.42 -18.62
C LEU A 147 -12.13 -17.68 -20.10
N ALA A 148 -12.04 -18.94 -20.53
CA ALA A 148 -11.67 -19.28 -21.90
C ALA A 148 -12.67 -18.74 -22.96
N PRO A 149 -14.00 -18.91 -22.80
CA PRO A 149 -14.97 -18.28 -23.70
C PRO A 149 -14.89 -16.74 -23.67
N THR A 150 -14.66 -16.13 -22.51
CA THR A 150 -14.50 -14.67 -22.39
C THR A 150 -13.29 -14.18 -23.19
N LEU A 151 -12.13 -14.81 -23.02
CA LEU A 151 -10.92 -14.46 -23.79
C LEU A 151 -11.14 -14.70 -25.30
N ALA A 152 -11.81 -15.78 -25.69
CA ALA A 152 -12.11 -16.04 -27.09
C ALA A 152 -13.04 -14.96 -27.69
N ALA A 153 -14.05 -14.50 -26.96
CA ALA A 153 -14.92 -13.40 -27.37
C ALA A 153 -14.16 -12.07 -27.48
N LEU A 154 -13.27 -11.78 -26.51
CA LEU A 154 -12.39 -10.61 -26.54
C LEU A 154 -11.49 -10.55 -27.78
N LEU A 155 -10.96 -11.69 -28.23
CA LEU A 155 -10.10 -11.77 -29.42
C LEU A 155 -10.90 -11.68 -30.73
N ARG A 156 -12.14 -12.15 -30.76
CA ARG A 156 -12.94 -12.28 -32.00
C ARG A 156 -13.88 -11.11 -32.25
N GLU A 157 -14.58 -10.68 -31.21
CA GLU A 157 -15.74 -9.79 -31.29
C GLU A 157 -15.51 -8.48 -30.53
N GLY A 158 -14.72 -8.54 -29.45
CA GLY A 158 -14.64 -7.47 -28.47
C GLY A 158 -15.84 -7.48 -27.53
N LEU A 159 -15.67 -6.99 -26.31
CA LEU A 159 -16.71 -6.98 -25.29
C LEU A 159 -17.06 -5.55 -24.87
N PRO A 160 -18.33 -5.24 -24.59
CA PRO A 160 -18.70 -3.91 -24.11
C PRO A 160 -18.09 -3.62 -22.74
N LEU A 161 -17.74 -2.35 -22.51
CA LEU A 161 -17.33 -1.84 -21.21
C LEU A 161 -18.44 -0.98 -20.60
N PRO A 162 -18.63 -1.00 -19.28
CA PRO A 162 -19.70 -0.24 -18.64
C PRO A 162 -19.47 1.28 -18.67
N GLY A 163 -18.22 1.76 -18.77
CA GLY A 163 -17.88 3.17 -19.02
C GLY A 163 -18.06 3.62 -20.47
N GLY A 164 -18.63 2.76 -21.32
CA GLY A 164 -18.75 2.98 -22.76
C GLY A 164 -17.52 2.51 -23.53
N GLY A 165 -17.72 2.23 -24.82
CA GLY A 165 -16.68 1.62 -25.66
C GLY A 165 -16.64 0.09 -25.56
N THR A 166 -15.57 -0.49 -26.11
CA THR A 166 -15.38 -1.94 -26.19
C THR A 166 -13.94 -2.32 -25.84
N LEU A 167 -13.79 -3.38 -25.06
CA LEU A 167 -12.53 -4.07 -24.85
C LEU A 167 -12.32 -5.05 -26.02
N GLY A 168 -11.48 -4.68 -26.98
CA GLY A 168 -11.25 -5.43 -28.21
C GLY A 168 -12.21 -5.06 -29.37
N PRO A 169 -12.21 -5.86 -30.46
CA PRO A 169 -11.49 -7.11 -30.63
C PRO A 169 -9.98 -6.93 -30.58
N LEU A 170 -9.30 -7.80 -29.85
CA LEU A 170 -7.84 -7.75 -29.68
C LEU A 170 -7.12 -8.66 -30.70
N PRO A 171 -5.84 -8.39 -31.03
CA PRO A 171 -5.05 -9.29 -31.86
C PRO A 171 -5.05 -10.71 -31.30
N ALA A 172 -5.23 -11.73 -32.14
CA ALA A 172 -5.24 -13.13 -31.72
C ALA A 172 -3.82 -13.65 -31.45
N VAL A 173 -3.17 -13.12 -30.40
CA VAL A 173 -1.82 -13.48 -29.96
C VAL A 173 -1.82 -13.71 -28.45
N ALA A 174 -0.96 -14.60 -27.98
CA ALA A 174 -0.64 -14.74 -26.57
C ALA A 174 0.88 -14.79 -26.43
N ALA A 175 1.44 -13.94 -25.57
CA ALA A 175 2.87 -13.86 -25.36
C ALA A 175 3.18 -13.79 -23.86
N ARG A 176 4.38 -14.22 -23.46
CA ARG A 176 4.86 -13.95 -22.10
C ARG A 176 5.03 -12.45 -21.93
N THR A 177 4.63 -11.93 -20.77
CA THR A 177 4.74 -10.51 -20.50
C THR A 177 6.20 -10.05 -20.49
N ALA A 178 6.45 -8.88 -21.07
CA ALA A 178 7.76 -8.23 -21.02
C ALA A 178 8.05 -7.59 -19.64
N TYR A 179 7.06 -7.52 -18.75
CA TYR A 179 7.23 -6.91 -17.42
C TYR A 179 7.86 -7.86 -16.39
N LEU A 180 7.60 -9.16 -16.53
CA LEU A 180 8.05 -10.21 -15.63
C LEU A 180 8.99 -11.20 -16.33
N THR A 181 10.12 -10.68 -16.82
CA THR A 181 11.12 -11.47 -17.57
C THR A 181 11.80 -12.53 -16.71
N ASP A 182 11.90 -12.29 -15.40
CA ASP A 182 12.67 -13.09 -14.45
C ASP A 182 11.79 -13.64 -13.33
N ALA A 183 10.48 -13.80 -13.60
CA ALA A 183 9.52 -14.36 -12.66
C ALA A 183 9.96 -15.75 -12.15
N GLN A 184 9.86 -15.90 -10.84
CA GLN A 184 10.21 -17.10 -10.06
C GLN A 184 8.94 -17.75 -9.49
N PRO A 185 9.03 -19.01 -8.99
CA PRO A 185 7.89 -19.66 -8.35
C PRO A 185 7.42 -18.83 -7.16
N TRP A 186 6.12 -18.58 -7.08
CA TRP A 186 5.57 -17.89 -5.92
C TRP A 186 5.43 -18.84 -4.75
N THR A 187 5.89 -18.39 -3.58
CA THR A 187 5.60 -19.03 -2.31
C THR A 187 4.63 -18.11 -1.56
N PRO A 188 3.42 -18.58 -1.21
CA PRO A 188 2.49 -17.74 -0.48
C PRO A 188 3.11 -17.24 0.82
N PRO A 189 2.83 -16.00 1.22
CA PRO A 189 3.26 -15.52 2.52
C PRO A 189 2.66 -16.45 3.59
N PRO A 190 3.42 -16.75 4.66
CA PRO A 190 2.91 -17.58 5.74
C PRO A 190 1.58 -16.98 6.21
N THR A 191 0.53 -17.78 6.20
CA THR A 191 -0.73 -17.37 6.85
C THR A 191 -0.37 -17.01 8.29
N PRO A 192 -0.79 -15.87 8.84
CA PRO A 192 -0.49 -15.52 10.22
C PRO A 192 -1.18 -16.53 11.15
N ARG A 193 -0.55 -17.68 11.37
CA ARG A 193 -0.64 -18.42 12.61
C ARG A 193 0.40 -17.82 13.55
N ALA A 194 0.32 -16.50 13.73
CA ALA A 194 0.97 -15.84 14.84
C ALA A 194 0.48 -16.52 16.13
N ASP A 195 1.33 -16.51 17.16
CA ASP A 195 0.91 -16.82 18.52
C ASP A 195 -0.50 -16.23 18.76
N PRO A 196 -1.56 -17.07 18.90
CA PRO A 196 -2.93 -16.57 19.01
C PRO A 196 -3.11 -15.61 20.18
N GLU A 197 -2.29 -15.75 21.22
CA GLU A 197 -2.29 -14.82 22.34
C GLU A 197 -1.66 -13.48 21.96
N ALA A 198 -0.58 -13.47 21.17
CA ALA A 198 0.01 -12.24 20.65
C ALA A 198 -0.95 -11.51 19.71
N ASP A 199 -1.62 -12.23 18.81
CA ASP A 199 -2.64 -11.68 17.94
C ASP A 199 -3.80 -11.08 18.74
N ALA A 200 -4.32 -11.82 19.74
CA ALA A 200 -5.36 -11.32 20.63
C ALA A 200 -4.92 -10.07 21.39
N ARG A 201 -3.66 -10.00 21.86
CA ARG A 201 -3.09 -8.80 22.50
C ARG A 201 -3.03 -7.61 21.54
N ARG A 202 -2.55 -7.81 20.30
CA ARG A 202 -2.52 -6.76 19.26
C ARG A 202 -3.93 -6.28 18.93
N ARG A 203 -4.86 -7.21 18.73
CA ARG A 203 -6.27 -6.91 18.45
C ARG A 203 -6.91 -6.10 19.59
N ALA A 204 -6.67 -6.45 20.85
CA ALA A 204 -7.15 -5.67 21.99
C ALA A 204 -6.55 -4.25 22.01
N ALA A 205 -5.27 -4.10 21.66
CA ALA A 205 -4.61 -2.80 21.62
C ALA A 205 -5.15 -1.86 20.52
N LEU A 206 -5.89 -2.37 19.52
CA LEU A 206 -6.60 -1.54 18.55
C LEU A 206 -7.72 -0.71 19.20
N THR A 207 -8.28 -1.18 20.31
CA THR A 207 -9.41 -0.52 20.97
C THR A 207 -9.07 -0.02 22.37
N GLU A 208 -8.12 -0.65 23.04
CA GLU A 208 -7.83 -0.47 24.47
C GLU A 208 -6.38 -0.05 24.74
N GLY A 209 -6.15 0.58 25.89
CA GLY A 209 -4.83 1.07 26.31
C GLY A 209 -4.48 2.45 25.75
N SER A 210 -3.41 3.04 26.26
CA SER A 210 -2.94 4.37 25.89
C SER A 210 -1.41 4.47 25.93
N GLY A 211 -0.88 5.51 25.29
CA GLY A 211 0.55 5.83 25.34
C GLY A 211 1.44 4.76 24.72
N LEU A 212 2.70 4.75 25.15
CA LEU A 212 3.76 3.96 24.52
C LEU A 212 3.57 2.44 24.71
N ASP A 213 2.94 2.01 25.80
CA ASP A 213 2.69 0.58 26.05
C ASP A 213 1.68 -0.01 25.07
N ALA A 214 0.59 0.73 24.78
CA ALA A 214 -0.37 0.33 23.75
C ALA A 214 0.27 0.37 22.35
N LEU A 215 1.10 1.39 22.09
CA LEU A 215 1.83 1.49 20.83
C LEU A 215 2.78 0.31 20.63
N ARG A 216 3.60 -0.07 21.63
CA ARG A 216 4.48 -1.25 21.60
C ARG A 216 3.74 -2.56 21.43
N THR A 217 2.50 -2.63 21.92
CA THR A 217 1.66 -3.80 21.72
C THR A 217 1.21 -3.89 20.27
N LEU A 218 0.74 -2.78 19.67
CA LEU A 218 0.29 -2.75 18.27
C LEU A 218 1.44 -2.90 17.27
N LEU A 219 2.54 -2.20 17.53
CA LEU A 219 3.72 -2.07 16.71
C LEU A 219 4.91 -2.57 17.55
N PRO A 220 5.23 -3.88 17.50
CA PRO A 220 6.36 -4.41 18.24
C PRO A 220 7.65 -3.66 17.86
N PRO A 221 8.46 -3.20 18.83
CA PRO A 221 9.70 -2.51 18.53
C PRO A 221 10.72 -3.46 17.88
N PRO A 222 11.64 -2.93 17.06
CA PRO A 222 12.74 -3.72 16.54
C PRO A 222 13.63 -4.20 17.70
N PRO A 223 14.25 -5.39 17.58
CA PRO A 223 15.16 -5.89 18.62
C PRO A 223 16.39 -5.00 18.81
N GLU A 224 16.83 -4.33 17.74
CA GLU A 224 17.96 -3.41 17.71
C GLU A 224 17.52 -2.11 17.01
N PRO A 225 17.04 -1.09 17.74
CA PRO A 225 16.67 0.20 17.16
C PRO A 225 17.91 0.96 16.69
N TYR A 226 17.87 1.52 15.49
CA TYR A 226 18.97 2.33 14.95
C TYR A 226 18.74 3.82 15.24
N LEU A 227 19.56 4.38 16.13
CA LEU A 227 19.52 5.81 16.48
C LEU A 227 20.47 6.64 15.60
N GLY A 228 21.57 6.03 15.13
CA GLY A 228 22.79 6.72 14.67
C GLY A 228 23.95 6.58 15.66
N ASP A 229 25.10 7.18 15.35
CA ASP A 229 26.36 6.99 16.09
C ASP A 229 26.68 8.11 17.11
N ALA A 230 25.94 9.24 17.06
CA ALA A 230 26.12 10.34 18.01
C ALA A 230 25.38 10.09 19.34
N ASP A 231 25.37 11.10 20.22
CA ASP A 231 24.59 11.11 21.45
C ASP A 231 23.59 12.29 21.48
N TRP A 232 22.68 12.25 22.44
CA TRP A 232 21.67 13.31 22.60
C TRP A 232 22.28 14.68 22.96
N GLU A 233 23.43 14.71 23.66
CA GLU A 233 24.11 15.96 24.01
C GLU A 233 24.56 16.68 22.75
N TRP A 234 25.17 15.95 21.81
CA TRP A 234 25.53 16.47 20.49
C TRP A 234 24.31 17.01 19.75
N VAL A 235 23.19 16.28 19.70
CA VAL A 235 21.96 16.75 19.02
C VAL A 235 21.45 18.05 19.64
N TYR A 236 21.41 18.14 20.97
CA TYR A 236 20.93 19.33 21.66
C TYR A 236 21.84 20.55 21.44
N GLU A 237 23.16 20.33 21.38
CA GLU A 237 24.12 21.39 21.03
C GLU A 237 23.91 21.89 19.60
N GLN A 238 23.73 20.99 18.63
CA GLN A 238 23.52 21.37 17.23
C GLN A 238 22.19 22.09 17.01
N LEU A 239 21.12 21.65 17.68
CA LEU A 239 19.79 22.26 17.55
C LEU A 239 19.63 23.53 18.41
N GLY A 240 20.47 23.70 19.43
CA GLY A 240 20.37 24.80 20.40
C GLY A 240 19.19 24.66 21.38
N THR A 241 18.64 23.45 21.53
CA THR A 241 17.49 23.15 22.38
C THR A 241 17.47 21.66 22.72
N ARG A 242 16.91 21.32 23.89
CA ARG A 242 16.46 19.94 24.13
C ARG A 242 15.25 19.62 23.24
N LEU A 243 14.98 18.34 23.09
CA LEU A 243 13.78 17.84 22.42
C LEU A 243 12.71 17.44 23.44
N PRO A 244 11.45 17.24 23.01
CA PRO A 244 10.41 16.69 23.87
C PRO A 244 10.81 15.29 24.37
N ALA A 245 10.65 15.02 25.66
CA ALA A 245 11.02 13.75 26.29
C ALA A 245 10.24 12.55 25.71
N GLU A 246 9.01 12.79 25.26
CA GLU A 246 8.19 11.79 24.57
C GLU A 246 8.88 11.28 23.29
N TYR A 247 9.47 12.19 22.50
CA TYR A 247 10.18 11.84 21.28
C TYR A 247 11.45 11.04 21.57
N VAL A 248 12.26 11.50 22.53
CA VAL A 248 13.48 10.78 22.95
C VAL A 248 13.14 9.34 23.33
N THR A 249 12.11 9.16 24.16
CA THR A 249 11.67 7.82 24.59
C THR A 249 11.17 6.97 23.42
N LEU A 250 10.45 7.57 22.47
CA LEU A 250 9.98 6.88 21.26
C LEU A 250 11.17 6.43 20.39
N MET A 251 12.14 7.31 20.14
CA MET A 251 13.29 6.99 19.30
C MET A 251 14.26 6.02 19.96
N GLU A 252 14.42 6.04 21.28
CA GLU A 252 15.17 5.00 22.00
C GLU A 252 14.47 3.62 21.94
N THR A 253 13.15 3.61 21.70
CA THR A 253 12.38 2.37 21.55
C THR A 253 12.40 1.83 20.13
N TYR A 254 12.25 2.69 19.12
CA TYR A 254 12.06 2.28 17.72
C TYR A 254 13.24 2.61 16.82
N GLY A 255 14.02 3.64 17.13
CA GLY A 255 15.02 4.19 16.22
C GLY A 255 14.40 4.85 14.99
N GLY A 256 15.25 5.14 14.00
CA GLY A 256 14.83 5.53 12.66
C GLY A 256 14.30 4.34 11.86
N GLY A 257 13.34 4.61 10.98
CA GLY A 257 12.68 3.57 10.19
C GLY A 257 11.43 4.07 9.50
N GLU A 258 10.72 3.15 8.84
CA GLU A 258 9.49 3.44 8.12
C GLU A 258 8.29 2.73 8.77
N LEU A 259 7.31 3.51 9.21
CA LEU A 259 6.05 3.04 9.78
C LEU A 259 4.99 2.99 8.67
N LEU A 260 4.28 1.87 8.57
CA LEU A 260 3.23 1.64 7.54
C LEU A 260 3.72 1.79 6.08
N HIS A 261 5.03 1.67 5.83
CA HIS A 261 5.66 2.02 4.55
C HIS A 261 5.27 3.43 4.04
N TRP A 262 5.04 4.36 4.98
CA TRP A 262 4.54 5.70 4.66
C TRP A 262 5.19 6.80 5.50
N LEU A 263 5.28 6.65 6.83
CA LEU A 263 5.90 7.64 7.71
C LEU A 263 7.37 7.25 7.97
N ARG A 264 8.30 8.09 7.54
CA ARG A 264 9.73 7.95 7.76
C ARG A 264 10.15 8.72 9.00
N LEU A 265 10.64 8.00 10.00
CA LEU A 265 11.25 8.56 11.20
C LEU A 265 12.75 8.66 10.99
N SER A 266 13.27 9.88 11.03
CA SER A 266 14.70 10.14 10.87
C SER A 266 15.48 9.62 12.09
N PRO A 267 16.60 8.89 11.90
CA PRO A 267 17.44 8.46 13.02
C PRO A 267 18.04 9.71 13.71
N PRO A 268 17.71 9.97 14.98
CA PRO A 268 17.95 11.30 15.57
C PRO A 268 19.42 11.59 15.86
N LEU A 269 20.23 10.54 16.06
CA LEU A 269 21.66 10.60 16.36
C LEU A 269 22.52 10.33 15.12
N ASP A 270 21.91 10.23 13.93
CA ASP A 270 22.65 10.17 12.68
C ASP A 270 23.17 11.58 12.35
N THR A 271 24.46 11.65 12.01
CA THR A 271 25.17 12.89 11.67
C THR A 271 25.13 13.19 10.17
N GLY A 272 24.62 12.26 9.36
CA GLY A 272 24.42 12.41 7.92
C GLY A 272 23.23 13.30 7.55
N ARG A 273 23.01 13.46 6.23
CA ARG A 273 21.95 14.32 5.68
C ARG A 273 20.52 13.87 6.02
N TYR A 274 20.35 12.62 6.43
CA TYR A 274 19.06 12.00 6.72
C TYR A 274 18.77 11.89 8.23
N GLY A 275 19.73 12.27 9.09
CA GLY A 275 19.49 12.42 10.51
C GLY A 275 18.71 13.69 10.83
N LEU A 276 18.17 13.77 12.05
CA LEU A 276 17.35 14.90 12.51
C LEU A 276 18.04 16.27 12.33
N VAL A 277 19.33 16.36 12.67
CA VAL A 277 20.11 17.60 12.48
C VAL A 277 20.31 17.90 10.99
N GLY A 278 20.51 16.85 10.17
CA GLY A 278 20.66 16.91 8.73
C GLY A 278 19.46 17.50 7.99
N GLU A 279 18.25 17.41 8.54
CA GLU A 279 17.02 18.04 8.02
C GLU A 279 17.08 19.58 7.93
N GLN A 280 18.20 20.20 8.31
CA GLN A 280 18.50 21.60 7.99
C GLN A 280 18.27 21.94 6.51
N TRP A 281 18.55 21.04 5.57
CA TRP A 281 18.32 21.28 4.15
C TRP A 281 16.85 21.64 3.84
N TYR A 282 15.89 20.96 4.47
CA TYR A 282 14.46 21.22 4.26
C TYR A 282 14.09 22.60 4.82
N ARG A 283 14.61 22.91 6.02
CA ARG A 283 14.41 24.21 6.67
C ARG A 283 14.96 25.35 5.81
N ASP A 284 16.13 25.17 5.20
CA ASP A 284 16.74 26.16 4.31
C ASP A 284 15.91 26.35 3.04
N ALA A 285 15.51 25.26 2.37
CA ALA A 285 14.63 25.32 1.20
C ALA A 285 13.27 25.97 1.49
N TYR A 286 12.69 25.69 2.66
CA TYR A 286 11.45 26.33 3.09
C TYR A 286 11.63 27.84 3.31
N ARG A 287 12.76 28.29 3.88
CA ARG A 287 13.02 29.73 4.06
C ARG A 287 13.11 30.46 2.72
N GLU A 288 13.70 29.84 1.71
CA GLU A 288 13.72 30.38 0.34
C GLU A 288 12.31 30.49 -0.23
N LEU A 289 11.51 29.42 -0.16
CA LEU A 289 10.12 29.44 -0.61
C LEU A 289 9.28 30.50 0.12
N ARG A 290 9.48 30.64 1.44
CA ARG A 290 8.79 31.65 2.25
C ARG A 290 9.19 33.09 1.88
N ALA A 291 10.43 33.31 1.43
CA ALA A 291 10.86 34.64 1.01
C ALA A 291 10.15 35.07 -0.29
N ASP A 292 9.92 34.13 -1.20
CA ASP A 292 9.29 34.38 -2.49
C ASP A 292 7.75 34.30 -2.44
N PHE A 293 7.20 33.44 -1.59
CA PHE A 293 5.78 33.09 -1.54
C PHE A 293 5.20 33.04 -0.11
N PRO A 294 5.38 34.08 0.72
CA PRO A 294 5.02 34.05 2.15
C PRO A 294 3.54 33.70 2.43
N GLU A 295 2.63 33.93 1.49
CA GLU A 295 1.22 33.55 1.59
C GLU A 295 0.98 32.03 1.63
N TYR A 296 1.85 31.22 1.03
CA TYR A 296 1.76 29.76 1.05
C TYR A 296 2.68 29.12 2.10
N GLN A 297 3.59 29.91 2.69
CA GLN A 297 4.54 29.47 3.72
C GLN A 297 4.48 30.41 4.95
N PRO A 298 3.32 30.48 5.63
CA PRO A 298 3.09 31.44 6.70
C PRO A 298 3.96 31.21 7.95
N LEU A 299 4.36 29.97 8.21
CA LEU A 299 5.06 29.61 9.44
C LEU A 299 6.55 30.03 9.42
N PRO A 300 7.08 30.54 10.55
CA PRO A 300 8.52 30.70 10.72
C PRO A 300 9.22 29.34 10.80
N VAL A 301 10.55 29.33 10.69
CA VAL A 301 11.38 28.11 10.72
C VAL A 301 12.37 28.21 11.87
N TRP A 302 12.50 27.15 12.69
CA TRP A 302 13.50 27.12 13.77
C TRP A 302 14.90 27.50 13.24
N PRO A 303 15.66 28.41 13.89
CA PRO A 303 15.49 28.91 15.27
C PRO A 303 14.67 30.20 15.43
N GLU A 304 13.92 30.64 14.42
CA GLU A 304 12.97 31.74 14.61
C GLU A 304 11.93 31.35 15.68
N LYS A 305 11.55 32.29 16.56
CA LYS A 305 10.60 32.03 17.63
C LYS A 305 9.25 31.56 17.07
N GLY A 306 8.74 30.45 17.60
CA GLY A 306 7.50 29.81 17.11
C GLY A 306 7.68 29.10 15.76
N GLY A 307 8.92 28.95 15.29
CA GLY A 307 9.22 28.26 14.06
C GLY A 307 9.03 26.76 14.19
N PHE A 308 8.80 26.08 13.06
CA PHE A 308 8.72 24.63 13.09
C PHE A 308 10.11 23.98 13.06
N LEU A 309 10.22 22.82 13.68
CA LEU A 309 11.38 21.93 13.66
C LEU A 309 10.92 20.54 13.18
N PRO A 310 11.28 20.11 11.95
CA PRO A 310 10.91 18.81 11.42
C PRO A 310 11.68 17.68 12.12
N PHE A 311 11.09 16.48 12.12
CA PHE A 311 11.72 15.26 12.64
C PHE A 311 11.32 13.97 11.93
N ALA A 312 10.33 14.05 11.04
CA ALA A 312 9.83 12.92 10.28
C ALA A 312 9.21 13.44 8.97
N SER A 313 9.20 12.58 7.96
CA SER A 313 8.62 12.88 6.66
C SER A 313 7.74 11.77 6.14
N THR A 314 6.89 12.07 5.18
CA THR A 314 6.02 11.08 4.53
C THR A 314 6.60 10.72 3.16
N ILE A 315 6.21 9.58 2.60
CA ILE A 315 6.60 9.22 1.22
C ILE A 315 6.09 10.23 0.17
N ASP A 316 5.03 10.98 0.50
CA ASP A 316 4.46 12.04 -0.33
C ASP A 316 5.23 13.37 -0.20
N GLY A 317 6.09 13.49 0.82
CA GLY A 317 6.97 14.62 1.08
C GLY A 317 6.45 15.62 2.10
N ASP A 318 5.36 15.30 2.81
CA ASP A 318 4.90 16.10 3.95
C ASP A 318 5.88 15.99 5.12
N GLN A 319 5.98 17.02 5.96
CA GLN A 319 6.85 17.00 7.13
C GLN A 319 6.04 17.02 8.42
N ILE A 320 6.40 16.15 9.37
CA ILE A 320 5.90 16.20 10.74
C ILE A 320 6.90 16.97 11.58
N CYS A 321 6.42 18.00 12.25
CA CYS A 321 7.25 18.96 12.95
C CYS A 321 6.73 19.24 14.36
N TRP A 322 7.60 19.74 15.23
CA TRP A 322 7.19 20.53 16.39
C TRP A 322 7.07 21.98 16.03
N LEU A 323 6.05 22.67 16.54
CA LEU A 323 6.03 24.12 16.65
C LEU A 323 6.75 24.51 17.94
N THR A 324 7.90 25.17 17.84
CA THR A 324 8.73 25.50 19.00
C THR A 324 8.19 26.72 19.75
N GLU A 325 6.97 26.62 20.26
CA GLU A 325 6.25 27.65 21.00
C GLU A 325 6.52 27.54 22.51
N GLY A 326 6.99 28.63 23.11
CA GLY A 326 7.34 28.65 24.54
C GLY A 326 8.70 28.04 24.85
N GLU A 327 9.05 28.04 26.13
CA GLU A 327 10.39 27.63 26.64
C GLU A 327 10.45 26.14 27.01
N ASP A 328 9.31 25.46 27.06
CA ASP A 328 9.22 24.05 27.45
C ASP A 328 8.98 23.15 26.23
N PRO A 329 10.02 22.46 25.72
CA PRO A 329 9.87 21.50 24.64
C PRO A 329 8.82 20.41 24.86
N ASP A 330 8.52 20.01 26.11
CA ASP A 330 7.48 18.99 26.35
C ASP A 330 6.06 19.52 26.08
N ALA A 331 5.90 20.84 25.95
CA ALA A 331 4.65 21.49 25.63
C ALA A 331 4.55 21.87 24.14
N TRP A 332 5.57 21.59 23.32
CA TRP A 332 5.55 21.96 21.90
C TRP A 332 4.47 21.20 21.14
N PRO A 333 3.52 21.90 20.48
CA PRO A 333 2.53 21.24 19.65
C PRO A 333 3.18 20.58 18.43
N LEU A 334 2.56 19.49 17.96
CA LEU A 334 2.88 18.91 16.66
C LEU A 334 2.13 19.64 15.54
N ILE A 335 2.74 19.71 14.37
CA ILE A 335 2.11 20.20 13.15
C ILE A 335 2.55 19.36 11.93
N VAL A 336 1.71 19.35 10.91
CA VAL A 336 2.06 18.83 9.58
C VAL A 336 2.31 20.01 8.65
N ILE A 337 3.44 20.00 7.95
CA ILE A 337 3.71 20.88 6.82
C ILE A 337 3.44 20.07 5.55
N PRO A 338 2.22 20.16 4.98
CA PRO A 338 1.86 19.38 3.81
C PRO A 338 2.56 19.91 2.56
N ARG A 339 2.86 19.01 1.61
CA ARG A 339 3.44 19.35 0.31
C ARG A 339 2.42 19.89 -0.68
N HIS A 340 1.17 19.42 -0.58
CA HIS A 340 0.14 19.63 -1.61
C HIS A 340 -1.15 20.28 -1.06
N ALA A 341 -1.11 20.83 0.16
CA ALA A 341 -2.24 21.49 0.80
C ALA A 341 -1.78 22.76 1.55
N ASP A 342 -2.73 23.57 2.01
CA ASP A 342 -2.43 24.70 2.88
C ASP A 342 -2.03 24.22 4.28
N GLN A 343 -1.14 24.97 4.94
CA GLN A 343 -0.68 24.65 6.29
C GLN A 343 -1.83 24.79 7.31
N GLY A 344 -2.10 23.70 8.03
CA GLY A 344 -3.10 23.62 9.07
C GLY A 344 -2.64 24.15 10.43
N GLY A 345 -3.48 23.97 11.44
CA GLY A 345 -3.13 24.24 12.84
C GLY A 345 -2.38 23.06 13.51
N PRO A 346 -2.08 23.20 14.81
CA PRO A 346 -1.54 22.11 15.62
C PRO A 346 -2.41 20.85 15.60
N LEU A 347 -1.77 19.68 15.67
CA LEU A 347 -2.45 18.42 15.92
C LEU A 347 -3.08 18.42 17.32
N PRO A 348 -4.23 17.75 17.50
CA PRO A 348 -4.97 17.78 18.76
C PRO A 348 -4.33 16.96 19.89
N MET A 349 -3.25 16.23 19.61
CA MET A 349 -2.61 15.25 20.51
C MET A 349 -1.08 15.31 20.39
N GLY A 350 -0.39 14.79 21.41
CA GLY A 350 1.06 14.55 21.37
C GLY A 350 1.46 13.42 20.40
N LEU A 351 2.76 13.11 20.33
CA LEU A 351 3.32 12.23 19.30
C LEU A 351 2.80 10.80 19.42
N THR A 352 2.93 10.21 20.60
CA THR A 352 2.51 8.82 20.82
C THR A 352 1.00 8.68 20.66
N GLY A 353 0.24 9.68 21.14
CA GLY A 353 -1.22 9.70 20.99
C GLY A 353 -1.65 9.78 19.53
N THR A 354 -1.00 10.64 18.74
CA THR A 354 -1.24 10.77 17.30
C THR A 354 -0.93 9.47 16.56
N LEU A 355 0.25 8.89 16.78
CA LEU A 355 0.63 7.62 16.15
C LEU A 355 -0.34 6.51 16.56
N LEU A 356 -0.66 6.38 17.84
CA LEU A 356 -1.57 5.34 18.33
C LEU A 356 -2.96 5.45 17.71
N GLU A 357 -3.56 6.64 17.69
CA GLU A 357 -4.90 6.81 17.10
C GLU A 357 -4.89 6.69 15.58
N TRP A 358 -3.77 7.03 14.93
CA TRP A 358 -3.58 6.78 13.50
C TRP A 358 -3.49 5.28 13.19
N LEU A 359 -2.66 4.52 13.91
CA LEU A 359 -2.57 3.06 13.74
C LEU A 359 -3.91 2.36 14.00
N ARG A 360 -4.75 2.91 14.89
CA ARG A 360 -6.11 2.41 15.14
C ARG A 360 -7.13 2.81 14.07
N GLY A 361 -6.76 3.67 13.12
CA GLY A 361 -7.67 4.20 12.12
C GLY A 361 -8.64 5.25 12.64
N ARG A 362 -8.47 5.75 13.88
CA ARG A 362 -9.35 6.73 14.52
C ARG A 362 -8.88 8.17 14.40
N PHE A 363 -7.71 8.36 13.78
CA PHE A 363 -7.17 9.67 13.43
C PHE A 363 -7.33 9.93 11.92
N ARG A 364 -7.81 11.12 11.58
CA ARG A 364 -7.87 11.63 10.21
C ARG A 364 -7.38 13.08 10.24
N TRP A 365 -6.39 13.37 9.42
CA TRP A 365 -5.79 14.69 9.28
C TRP A 365 -5.28 14.85 7.86
N GLU A 366 -5.27 16.07 7.34
CA GLU A 366 -4.72 16.34 6.00
C GLU A 366 -3.25 15.90 5.96
N GLY A 367 -2.88 15.06 4.99
CA GLY A 367 -1.55 14.46 4.92
C GLY A 367 -1.34 13.26 5.84
N PHE A 368 -2.38 12.65 6.46
CA PHE A 368 -2.30 11.32 7.08
C PHE A 368 -3.25 10.34 6.38
N PRO A 369 -2.78 9.20 5.86
CA PRO A 369 -3.65 8.24 5.19
C PRO A 369 -4.58 7.56 6.18
N GLY A 370 -5.82 7.32 5.75
CA GLY A 370 -6.81 6.57 6.50
C GLY A 370 -6.98 5.15 5.97
N TYR A 371 -7.42 4.24 6.85
CA TYR A 371 -7.95 2.94 6.42
C TYR A 371 -9.33 3.09 5.79
N ASP A 372 -9.62 2.21 4.83
CA ASP A 372 -10.98 1.93 4.39
C ASP A 372 -11.77 1.25 5.52
N ALA A 373 -13.10 1.35 5.50
CA ALA A 373 -13.94 0.81 6.56
C ALA A 373 -13.80 -0.71 6.73
N ASP A 374 -13.44 -1.41 5.65
CA ASP A 374 -13.31 -2.87 5.59
C ASP A 374 -11.83 -3.31 5.58
N ASP A 375 -10.90 -2.41 5.90
CA ASP A 375 -9.51 -2.77 6.13
C ASP A 375 -9.32 -3.29 7.56
N ASP A 376 -8.52 -4.34 7.72
CA ASP A 376 -7.97 -4.72 9.03
C ASP A 376 -6.67 -3.93 9.26
N PRO A 377 -6.59 -3.03 10.25
CA PRO A 377 -5.36 -2.27 10.50
C PRO A 377 -4.13 -3.16 10.73
N LEU A 378 -4.29 -4.37 11.28
CA LEU A 378 -3.17 -5.27 11.56
C LEU A 378 -2.50 -5.81 10.28
N ASP A 379 -3.19 -5.77 9.14
CA ASP A 379 -2.60 -6.13 7.84
C ASP A 379 -1.60 -5.08 7.34
N PHE A 380 -1.65 -3.86 7.88
CA PHE A 380 -0.80 -2.74 7.47
C PHE A 380 0.23 -2.39 8.54
N ILE A 381 -0.13 -2.49 9.82
CA ILE A 381 0.75 -2.08 10.93
C ILE A 381 2.06 -2.89 10.93
N GLY A 382 3.11 -2.23 10.48
CA GLY A 382 4.49 -2.72 10.45
C GLY A 382 5.49 -1.57 10.58
N PHE A 383 6.70 -1.89 11.04
CA PHE A 383 7.82 -0.97 11.16
C PHE A 383 9.05 -1.60 10.52
N ASP A 384 9.60 -0.93 9.51
CA ASP A 384 10.87 -1.31 8.88
C ASP A 384 11.99 -0.48 9.51
N PRO A 385 12.79 -1.05 10.42
CA PRO A 385 13.89 -0.31 11.03
C PRO A 385 14.96 0.00 9.99
N TYR A 386 15.52 1.20 10.07
CA TYR A 386 16.74 1.49 9.32
C TYR A 386 17.94 0.76 9.92
N SER A 387 18.94 0.58 9.07
CA SER A 387 20.25 0.05 9.44
C SER A 387 21.34 1.03 8.99
N PRO A 388 22.59 0.89 9.47
CA PRO A 388 23.70 1.69 8.99
C PRO A 388 23.83 1.70 7.46
N ASP A 389 23.53 0.58 6.80
CA ASP A 389 23.60 0.44 5.33
C ASP A 389 22.40 1.11 4.61
N SER A 390 21.28 1.30 5.30
CA SER A 390 20.07 1.94 4.76
C SER A 390 20.24 3.45 4.56
N ALA A 391 21.17 4.08 5.30
CA ALA A 391 21.47 5.51 5.19
C ALA A 391 22.14 5.88 3.85
N GLU A 392 22.81 4.93 3.19
CA GLU A 392 23.42 5.13 1.86
C GLU A 392 22.40 5.00 0.71
N THR A 393 21.30 4.28 0.92
CA THR A 393 20.34 3.91 -0.15
C THR A 393 19.23 4.94 -0.39
N GLN A 394 19.07 5.94 0.48
CA GLN A 394 18.13 7.06 0.25
C GLN A 394 18.64 8.08 -0.81
N GLU A 395 19.70 7.75 -1.55
CA GLU A 395 20.24 8.55 -2.67
C GLU A 395 19.50 8.37 -4.01
N GLY A 396 18.48 7.50 -4.09
CA GLY A 396 17.76 7.14 -5.32
C GLY A 396 16.60 8.05 -5.71
#